data_AF-A0A965VUX6-F1
#
_entry.id   AF-A0A965VUX6-F1
#
_cell.length_a   1.000
_cell.length_b   1.000
_cell.length_c   1.000
_cell.angle_alpha   90.00
_cell.angle_beta   90.00
_cell.angle_gamma   90.00
#
_symmetry.space_group_name_H-M   'P 1'
#
loop_
_entity.id
_entity.type
_entity.pdbx_description
1 polymer ?
#
loop_
_entity_poly.entity_id
_entity_poly.type
_entity_poly.pdbx_seq_one_letter_code
_entity_poly.pdbx_strand_id
1 'polypeptide(L)'
;MSELSLFPIGLILIYFAIYETEKVFLSIAFLTPLSVNIEEFTNSVGLFIPTEPLLFGMMLLLVAAEINTPFLKKEIWKNHIIYAVFFYLVVVVITAITSSH
;
A
#
# COMPACT_ATOMS: atom_id res chain seq x y z
N MET A 1 4.48 -27.09 14.13
CA MET A 1 3.04 -27.34 13.82
C MET A 1 2.15 -26.11 14.02
N SER A 2 2.69 -24.93 14.42
CA SER A 2 1.94 -23.69 14.64
C SER A 2 1.65 -22.90 13.35
N GLU A 3 2.59 -22.89 12.41
CA GLU A 3 2.52 -22.03 11.20
C GLU A 3 1.33 -22.35 10.28
N LEU A 4 0.89 -23.62 10.24
CA LEU A 4 -0.24 -24.03 9.41
C LEU A 4 -1.59 -23.50 9.93
N SER A 5 -1.67 -23.09 11.20
CA SER A 5 -2.89 -22.53 11.79
C SER A 5 -3.17 -21.10 11.34
N LEU A 6 -2.14 -20.36 10.91
CA LEU A 6 -2.28 -18.98 10.44
C LEU A 6 -2.58 -18.90 8.95
N PHE A 7 -2.30 -19.98 8.21
CA PHE A 7 -2.60 -20.11 6.78
C PHE A 7 -4.06 -19.77 6.40
N PRO A 8 -5.10 -20.31 7.07
CA PRO A 8 -6.48 -19.94 6.76
C PRO A 8 -6.77 -18.45 7.02
N ILE A 9 -6.15 -17.86 8.05
CA ILE A 9 -6.33 -16.44 8.38
C ILE A 9 -5.71 -15.57 7.28
N GLY A 10 -4.50 -15.91 6.82
CA GLY A 10 -3.85 -15.22 5.71
C GLY A 10 -4.67 -15.25 4.42
N LEU A 11 -5.27 -16.40 4.09
CA LEU A 11 -6.16 -16.53 2.93
C LEU A 11 -7.42 -15.67 3.05
N ILE A 12 -8.03 -15.60 4.24
CA ILE A 12 -9.18 -14.73 4.50
C ILE A 12 -8.79 -13.27 4.33
N LEU A 13 -7.62 -12.85 4.82
CA LEU A 13 -7.14 -11.48 4.67
C LEU A 13 -6.90 -11.11 3.20
N ILE A 14 -6.29 -12.01 2.43
CA ILE A 14 -6.11 -11.81 0.98
C ILE A 14 -7.46 -11.73 0.26
N TYR A 15 -8.40 -12.60 0.62
CA TYR A 15 -9.76 -12.54 0.09
C TYR A 15 -10.42 -11.18 0.37
N PHE A 16 -10.39 -10.71 1.61
CA PHE A 16 -10.92 -9.39 1.96
C PHE A 16 -10.20 -8.25 1.22
N ALA A 17 -8.87 -8.32 1.06
CA ALA A 17 -8.08 -7.32 0.34
C ALA A 17 -8.50 -7.18 -1.13
N ILE A 18 -8.94 -8.26 -1.77
CA ILE A 18 -9.32 -8.28 -3.20
C ILE A 18 -10.80 -7.97 -3.40
N TYR A 19 -11.68 -8.57 -2.58
CA TYR A 19 -13.12 -8.53 -2.79
C TYR A 19 -13.83 -7.44 -1.98
N GLU A 20 -13.20 -6.92 -0.93
CA GLU A 20 -13.80 -5.99 0.04
C GLU A 20 -12.90 -4.77 0.28
N THR A 21 -12.34 -4.23 -0.81
CA THR A 21 -11.34 -3.15 -0.81
C THR A 21 -11.75 -1.92 -0.01
N GLU A 22 -13.03 -1.52 -0.05
CA GLU A 22 -13.54 -0.39 0.74
C GLU A 22 -13.49 -0.67 2.25
N LYS A 23 -13.91 -1.87 2.67
CA LYS A 23 -13.86 -2.27 4.08
C LYS A 23 -12.43 -2.38 4.57
N VAL A 24 -11.52 -2.85 3.72
CA VAL A 24 -10.08 -2.89 4.03
C VAL A 24 -9.52 -1.50 4.19
N PHE A 25 -9.84 -0.56 3.29
CA PHE A 25 -9.43 0.84 3.43
C PHE A 25 -9.93 1.47 4.73
N LEU A 26 -11.20 1.30 5.07
CA LEU A 26 -11.79 1.79 6.31
C LEU A 26 -11.15 1.15 7.55
N SER A 27 -10.83 -0.14 7.48
CA SER A 27 -10.12 -0.84 8.55
C SER A 27 -8.71 -0.28 8.74
N ILE A 28 -8.00 -0.01 7.66
CA ILE A 28 -6.67 0.62 7.74
C ILE A 28 -6.77 2.03 8.33
N ALA A 29 -7.74 2.84 7.88
CA ALA A 29 -7.99 4.17 8.44
C ALA A 29 -8.27 4.10 9.95
N PHE A 30 -9.05 3.12 10.42
CA PHE A 30 -9.28 2.88 11.84
C PHE A 30 -8.01 2.46 12.61
N LEU A 31 -7.08 1.74 11.95
CA LEU A 31 -5.81 1.35 12.53
C LEU A 31 -4.77 2.49 12.57
N THR A 32 -4.94 3.56 11.79
CA THR A 32 -4.00 4.71 11.77
C THR A 32 -3.77 5.39 13.11
N PRO A 33 -4.77 5.69 13.97
CA PRO A 33 -4.50 6.24 15.30
C PRO A 33 -3.80 5.24 16.24
N LEU A 34 -3.80 3.94 15.91
CA LEU A 34 -3.18 2.87 16.68
C LEU A 34 -1.82 2.46 16.13
N SER A 35 -1.37 3.06 15.02
CA SER A 35 -0.10 2.69 14.39
C SER A 35 1.08 3.24 15.18
N VAL A 36 2.17 2.47 15.19
CA VAL A 36 3.36 2.79 15.98
C VAL A 36 4.54 2.97 15.03
N ASN A 37 5.29 4.06 15.19
CA ASN A 37 6.52 4.29 14.45
C ASN A 37 7.63 3.38 14.99
N ILE A 38 8.18 2.52 14.13
CA ILE A 38 9.22 1.56 14.52
C ILE A 38 10.60 2.22 14.73
N GLU A 39 10.83 3.42 14.23
CA GLU A 39 12.08 4.18 14.42
C GLU A 39 12.30 4.53 15.90
N GLU A 40 11.23 4.68 16.67
CA GLU A 40 11.31 4.92 18.12
C GLU A 40 11.84 3.69 18.89
N PHE A 41 11.71 2.50 18.31
CA PHE A 41 12.04 1.23 18.96
C PHE A 41 13.22 0.50 18.29
N THR A 42 13.66 0.95 17.12
CA THR A 42 14.69 0.30 16.31
C THR A 42 15.45 1.33 15.47
N ASN A 43 16.73 1.08 15.14
CA ASN A 43 17.46 1.87 14.12
C ASN A 43 17.02 1.53 12.69
N SER A 44 15.73 1.22 12.50
CA SER A 44 15.16 0.77 11.22
C SER A 44 14.54 1.95 10.46
N VAL A 45 14.01 1.66 9.28
CA VAL A 45 13.26 2.60 8.44
C VAL A 45 12.11 3.22 9.22
N GLY A 46 11.95 4.55 9.15
CA GLY A 46 10.84 5.30 9.74
C GLY A 46 9.49 4.91 9.14
N LEU A 47 8.86 3.90 9.74
CA LEU A 47 7.64 3.27 9.25
C LEU A 47 6.65 3.03 10.41
N PHE A 48 5.40 3.40 10.21
CA PHE A 48 4.27 3.12 11.07
C PHE A 48 3.66 1.76 10.74
N ILE A 49 3.86 0.82 11.66
CA ILE A 49 3.30 -0.54 11.60
C ILE A 49 1.96 -0.57 12.37
N PRO A 50 0.91 -1.25 11.85
CA PRO A 50 0.85 -2.03 10.60
C PRO A 50 0.38 -1.24 9.37
N THR A 51 0.06 0.05 9.51
CA THR A 51 -0.74 0.79 8.54
C THR A 51 -0.05 1.05 7.22
N GLU A 52 1.23 1.42 7.25
CA GLU A 52 1.94 1.80 6.02
C GLU A 52 2.23 0.63 5.09
N PRO A 53 2.67 -0.56 5.58
CA PRO A 53 2.71 -1.76 4.75
C PRO A 53 1.34 -2.12 4.16
N LEU A 54 0.26 -1.99 4.93
CA LEU A 54 -1.09 -2.33 4.46
C LEU A 54 -1.57 -1.36 3.39
N LEU A 55 -1.37 -0.05 3.56
CA LEU A 55 -1.69 0.96 2.54
C LEU A 55 -0.86 0.75 1.27
N PHE A 56 0.44 0.46 1.42
CA PHE A 56 1.31 0.18 0.29
C PHE A 56 0.86 -1.07 -0.47
N GLY A 57 0.54 -2.16 0.24
CA GLY A 57 -0.03 -3.37 -0.35
C GLY A 57 -1.34 -3.11 -1.08
N MET A 58 -2.25 -2.33 -0.47
CA MET A 58 -3.51 -1.92 -1.08
C MET A 58 -3.30 -1.07 -2.34
N MET A 59 -2.34 -0.15 -2.33
CA MET A 59 -1.96 0.64 -3.51
C MET A 59 -1.51 -0.28 -4.66
N LEU A 60 -0.62 -1.23 -4.39
CA LEU A 60 -0.16 -2.19 -5.40
C LEU A 60 -1.32 -3.05 -5.94
N LEU A 61 -2.21 -3.51 -5.07
CA LEU A 61 -3.40 -4.26 -5.47
C LEU A 61 -4.33 -3.44 -6.37
N LEU A 62 -4.57 -2.17 -6.03
CA LEU A 62 -5.40 -1.27 -6.84
C LEU A 62 -4.77 -0.97 -8.20
N VAL A 63 -3.46 -0.74 -8.25
CA VAL A 63 -2.72 -0.55 -9.51
C VAL A 63 -2.81 -1.82 -10.36
N ALA A 64 -2.59 -2.99 -9.77
CA ALA A 64 -2.73 -4.27 -10.48
C ALA A 64 -4.17 -4.49 -10.98
N ALA A 65 -5.18 -4.16 -10.16
CA ALA A 65 -6.58 -4.27 -10.54
C ALA A 65 -6.94 -3.34 -11.71
N GLU A 66 -6.45 -2.10 -11.70
CA GLU A 66 -6.66 -1.12 -12.78
C GLU A 66 -5.96 -1.55 -14.09
N ILE A 67 -4.80 -2.19 -14.01
CA ILE A 67 -4.11 -2.73 -15.20
C ILE A 67 -4.87 -3.93 -15.78
N ASN A 68 -5.40 -4.84 -14.94
CA ASN A 68 -6.11 -6.04 -15.40
C ASN A 68 -7.52 -5.72 -15.91
N THR A 69 -8.25 -4.90 -15.15
CA THR A 69 -9.64 -4.51 -15.42
C THR A 69 -9.78 -3.02 -15.14
N PRO A 70 -9.52 -2.15 -16.13
CA PRO A 70 -9.54 -0.71 -15.92
C PRO A 70 -10.94 -0.26 -15.52
N PHE A 71 -11.04 0.25 -14.30
CA PHE A 71 -12.26 0.78 -13.70
C PHE A 71 -12.22 2.31 -13.61
N LEU A 72 -11.04 2.93 -13.72
CA LEU A 72 -10.92 4.37 -13.85
C LEU A 72 -11.28 4.83 -15.27
N LYS A 73 -11.94 5.99 -15.35
CA LYS A 73 -12.25 6.62 -16.64
C LYS A 73 -10.95 7.00 -17.36
N LYS A 74 -10.87 6.77 -18.67
CA LYS A 74 -9.71 7.14 -19.50
C LYS A 74 -9.36 8.63 -19.44
N GLU A 75 -10.32 9.49 -19.10
CA GLU A 75 -10.09 10.93 -18.88
C GLU A 75 -9.17 11.21 -17.69
N ILE A 76 -9.24 10.37 -16.64
CA ILE A 76 -8.41 10.50 -15.44
C ILE A 76 -6.93 10.38 -15.84
N TRP A 77 -6.59 9.38 -16.66
CA TRP A 77 -5.24 9.15 -17.19
C TRP A 77 -4.69 10.31 -18.05
N LYS A 78 -5.56 11.18 -18.55
CA LYS A 78 -5.16 12.37 -19.34
C LYS A 78 -5.00 13.63 -18.49
N ASN A 79 -5.29 13.55 -17.20
CA ASN A 79 -5.22 14.70 -16.30
C ASN A 79 -3.76 15.03 -15.97
N HIS A 80 -3.40 16.31 -16.06
CA HIS A 80 -2.08 16.84 -15.71
C HIS A 80 -1.63 16.47 -14.29
N ILE A 81 -2.56 16.33 -13.35
CA ILE A 81 -2.27 15.92 -11.97
C ILE A 81 -1.63 14.52 -11.95
N ILE A 82 -2.10 13.59 -12.78
CA ILE A 82 -1.55 12.23 -12.83
C ILE A 82 -0.12 12.25 -13.34
N TYR A 83 0.16 13.02 -14.38
CA TYR A 83 1.52 13.17 -14.88
C TYR A 83 2.46 13.78 -13.85
N ALA A 84 2.00 14.78 -13.09
CA ALA A 84 2.77 15.39 -12.02
C ALA A 84 3.10 14.40 -10.89
N VAL A 85 2.11 13.61 -10.45
CA VAL A 85 2.30 12.58 -9.41
C VAL A 85 3.25 11.49 -9.91
N PHE A 86 3.09 11.02 -11.15
CA PHE A 86 3.96 9.98 -11.70
C PHE A 86 5.41 10.47 -11.83
N PHE A 87 5.60 11.71 -12.32
CA PHE A 87 6.91 12.33 -12.38
C PHE A 87 7.55 12.46 -11.00
N TYR A 88 6.79 12.90 -10.00
CA TYR A 88 7.26 13.00 -8.62
C TYR A 88 7.70 11.63 -8.07
N LEU A 89 6.89 10.58 -8.27
CA LEU A 89 7.24 9.22 -7.83
C LEU A 89 8.51 8.71 -8.50
N VAL A 90 8.69 8.97 -9.80
CA VAL A 90 9.93 8.61 -10.51
C VAL A 90 11.14 9.32 -9.91
N VAL A 91 11.03 10.63 -9.63
CA VAL A 91 12.10 11.38 -8.98
C VAL A 91 12.41 10.81 -7.60
N VAL A 92 11.38 10.52 -6.78
CA VAL A 92 11.56 9.91 -5.45
C VAL A 92 12.29 8.57 -5.53
N VAL A 93 11.97 7.72 -6.50
CA VAL A 93 12.67 6.44 -6.68
C VAL A 93 14.13 6.66 -7.09
N ILE A 94 14.40 7.57 -8.03
CA ILE A 94 15.76 7.90 -8.47
C ILE A 94 16.57 8.46 -7.29
N THR A 95 16.02 9.40 -6.52
CA THR A 95 16.71 9.99 -5.38
C THR A 95 16.89 8.98 -4.26
N ALA A 96 15.93 8.10 -4.00
CA ALA A 96 16.06 7.04 -3.00
C ALA A 96 17.19 6.07 -3.33
N ILE A 97 17.32 5.64 -4.59
CA ILE A 97 18.42 4.77 -5.03
C ILE A 97 19.76 5.53 -4.96
N THR A 98 19.79 6.81 -5.33
CA THR A 98 21.01 7.63 -5.36
C THR A 98 21.48 8.04 -3.95
N SER A 99 20.56 8.20 -3.00
CA SER A 99 20.85 8.72 -1.65
C SER A 99 21.69 7.78 -0.79
N SER A 100 21.87 6.51 -1.19
CA SER A 100 22.61 5.52 -0.40
C SER A 100 24.07 5.34 -0.85
N HIS A 101 24.67 6.39 -1.44
CA HIS A 101 26.07 6.44 -1.85
C HIS A 101 26.77 7.72 -1.37
#